data_AF-W7TH25-F1
#
_entry.id   AF-W7TH25-F1
#
_cell.length_a   1.000
_cell.length_b   1.000
_cell.length_c   1.000
_cell.angle_alpha   90.00
_cell.angle_beta   90.00
_cell.angle_gamma   90.00
#
_symmetry.space_group_name_H-M   'P 1'
#
loop_
_entity.id
_entity.type
_entity.pdbx_description
1 polymer ?
#
loop_
_entity_poly.entity_id
_entity_poly.type
_entity_poly.pdbx_seq_one_letter_code
_entity_poly.pdbx_strand_id
1 'polypeptide(L)'
;MAILRCANGNTVYKPRSVAVDRALSTLLATLNVKIRVPDVRVRDGYGWAEFVTHRYCADDELAQFYRGIGHWLAISRLVGGSDLHAENLIACGPVPVVVDCETLFTPLEPIEPSLGGIAVDRARALVSGSVLRTGLLPGRGTALGWRGVDTSAVGSLPDQQPQTELPVVLGVGTDTAHVGLAPAEIPSAANHPSPEPALSKHWPQVLAGFDELTRQLLALDREGRLGPLLEPFHACEVRIVKRATEQYAEVGRMLWHPVSLHDQPAAAERAAKVLTPTEIEDLLAGDIPFYTAVPEVAEALDRFRRGDVEVEREVIKAALVSAYLNDGWLPDEKPMRPTVIRTDDLDRRRRRLAAELTQRLVRAAIRGEDGSATWIAPVLDDTGWTVRPLSQD
;
A
#
# COMPACT_ATOMS: atom_id res chain seq x y z
N MET A 1 15.96 -0.95 -13.53
CA MET A 1 15.46 -2.29 -13.90
C MET A 1 15.28 -2.34 -15.41
N ALA A 2 15.44 -3.50 -16.06
CA ALA A 2 15.25 -3.63 -17.51
C ALA A 2 14.54 -4.94 -17.87
N ILE A 3 13.61 -4.89 -18.84
CA ILE A 3 13.03 -6.09 -19.45
C ILE A 3 13.88 -6.48 -20.66
N LEU A 4 14.42 -7.70 -20.65
CA LEU A 4 15.15 -8.25 -21.77
C LEU A 4 14.25 -9.21 -22.55
N ARG A 5 14.15 -8.97 -23.86
CA ARG A 5 13.45 -9.83 -24.81
C ARG A 5 14.46 -10.77 -25.44
N CYS A 6 14.35 -12.06 -25.13
CA CYS A 6 15.20 -13.11 -25.66
C CYS A 6 14.42 -13.95 -26.68
N ALA A 7 15.13 -14.74 -27.50
CA ALA A 7 14.49 -15.60 -28.50
C ALA A 7 13.47 -16.59 -27.91
N ASN A 8 13.64 -16.98 -26.63
CA ASN A 8 12.80 -17.97 -25.94
C ASN A 8 11.86 -17.34 -24.89
N GLY A 9 11.70 -16.03 -24.86
CA GLY A 9 10.84 -15.33 -23.91
C GLY A 9 11.49 -14.12 -23.23
N ASN A 10 10.81 -13.53 -22.26
CA ASN A 10 11.24 -12.32 -21.58
C ASN A 10 11.79 -12.64 -20.18
N THR A 11 12.71 -11.82 -19.70
CA THR A 11 13.19 -11.82 -18.30
C THR A 11 13.41 -10.40 -17.82
N VAL A 12 13.44 -10.21 -16.50
CA VAL A 12 13.64 -8.90 -15.88
C VAL A 12 15.01 -8.87 -15.20
N TYR A 13 15.86 -7.95 -15.61
CA TYR A 13 17.11 -7.62 -14.94
C TYR A 13 16.87 -6.61 -13.82
N LYS A 14 17.21 -7.00 -12.59
CA LYS A 14 17.17 -6.14 -11.40
C LYS A 14 18.63 -5.82 -10.99
N PRO A 15 19.09 -4.56 -11.10
CA PRO A 15 20.46 -4.16 -10.74
C PRO A 15 20.64 -4.02 -9.21
N ARG A 16 20.13 -5.00 -8.47
CA ARG A 16 20.17 -5.08 -7.01
C ARG A 16 20.00 -6.53 -6.57
N SER A 17 20.27 -6.80 -5.30
CA SER A 17 19.96 -8.11 -4.72
C SER A 17 18.47 -8.47 -4.89
N VAL A 18 18.22 -9.74 -5.23
CA VAL A 18 16.89 -10.37 -5.27
C VAL A 18 16.81 -11.52 -4.25
N ALA A 19 17.70 -11.52 -3.26
CA ALA A 19 17.71 -12.52 -2.19
C ALA A 19 16.42 -12.48 -1.37
N VAL A 20 15.86 -11.27 -1.16
CA VAL A 20 14.58 -11.05 -0.47
C VAL A 20 13.42 -11.70 -1.24
N ASP A 21 13.37 -11.56 -2.57
CA ASP A 21 12.36 -12.20 -3.42
C ASP A 21 12.42 -13.73 -3.24
N ARG A 22 13.63 -14.33 -3.25
CA ARG A 22 13.83 -15.78 -3.05
C ARG A 22 13.40 -16.24 -1.65
N ALA A 23 13.76 -15.49 -0.61
CA ALA A 23 13.38 -15.79 0.76
C ALA A 23 11.85 -15.77 0.91
N LEU A 24 11.20 -14.75 0.36
CA LEU A 24 9.75 -14.64 0.36
C LEU A 24 9.09 -15.78 -0.43
N SER A 25 9.59 -16.12 -1.63
CA SER A 25 9.08 -17.27 -2.38
C SER A 25 9.11 -18.58 -1.57
N THR A 26 10.17 -18.79 -0.79
CA THR A 26 10.34 -19.97 0.06
C THR A 26 9.33 -19.97 1.22
N LEU A 27 9.12 -18.81 1.85
CA LEU A 27 8.10 -18.63 2.89
C LEU A 27 6.70 -18.94 2.34
N LEU A 28 6.33 -18.33 1.20
CA LEU A 28 5.01 -18.52 0.59
C LEU A 28 4.74 -19.98 0.21
N ALA A 29 5.76 -20.66 -0.35
CA ALA A 29 5.67 -22.08 -0.66
C ALA A 29 5.46 -22.93 0.61
N THR A 30 6.17 -22.61 1.70
CA THR A 30 6.05 -23.31 2.98
C THR A 30 4.69 -23.10 3.64
N LEU A 31 4.09 -21.92 3.47
CA LEU A 31 2.74 -21.61 3.95
C LEU A 31 1.65 -22.24 3.07
N ASN A 32 2.00 -22.76 1.88
CA ASN A 32 1.08 -23.36 0.90
C ASN A 32 -0.06 -22.42 0.49
N VAL A 33 0.26 -21.13 0.30
CA VAL A 33 -0.70 -20.10 -0.10
C VAL A 33 -0.76 -19.93 -1.61
N LYS A 34 -1.90 -19.48 -2.14
CA LYS A 34 -2.12 -19.23 -3.58
C LYS A 34 -1.75 -17.81 -4.00
N ILE A 35 -0.58 -17.35 -3.55
CA ILE A 35 0.06 -16.09 -3.93
C ILE A 35 1.53 -16.37 -4.24
N ARG A 36 2.18 -15.53 -5.04
CA ARG A 36 3.60 -15.75 -5.37
C ARG A 36 4.35 -14.48 -5.69
N VAL A 37 5.67 -14.57 -5.65
CA VAL A 37 6.58 -13.63 -6.29
C VAL A 37 7.16 -14.28 -7.56
N PRO A 38 7.79 -13.51 -8.48
CA PRO A 38 8.52 -14.08 -9.61
C PRO A 38 9.60 -15.07 -9.16
N ASP A 39 9.84 -16.11 -9.96
CA ASP A 39 11.04 -16.93 -9.76
C ASP A 39 12.29 -16.08 -10.02
N VAL A 40 13.29 -16.17 -9.13
CA VAL A 40 14.50 -15.35 -9.23
C VAL A 40 15.78 -16.16 -9.31
N ARG A 41 16.76 -15.62 -10.03
CA ARG A 41 18.16 -16.07 -10.03
C ARG A 41 19.03 -15.01 -9.39
N VAL A 42 19.46 -15.29 -8.16
CA VAL A 42 20.35 -14.42 -7.38
C VAL A 42 21.76 -14.45 -7.95
N ARG A 43 22.38 -13.28 -8.06
CA ARG A 43 23.79 -13.06 -8.39
C ARG A 43 24.39 -12.09 -7.37
N ASP A 44 25.69 -11.86 -7.48
CA ASP A 44 26.40 -10.94 -6.60
C ASP A 44 26.06 -9.49 -6.99
N GLY A 45 25.37 -8.76 -6.11
CA GLY A 45 24.92 -7.38 -6.33
C GLY A 45 23.78 -7.19 -7.34
N TYR A 46 23.29 -8.24 -8.01
CA TYR A 46 22.18 -8.14 -8.96
C TYR A 46 21.35 -9.43 -9.04
N GLY A 47 20.27 -9.41 -9.82
CA GLY A 47 19.46 -10.60 -10.03
C GLY A 47 18.63 -10.58 -11.31
N TRP A 48 18.12 -11.77 -11.64
CA TRP A 48 17.16 -11.97 -12.72
C TRP A 48 15.84 -12.43 -12.13
N ALA A 49 14.74 -11.88 -12.62
CA ALA A 49 13.39 -12.32 -12.29
C ALA A 49 12.68 -12.85 -13.54
N GLU A 50 11.82 -13.83 -13.33
CA GLU A 50 10.82 -14.27 -14.29
C GLU A 50 9.99 -13.06 -14.77
N PHE A 51 9.73 -12.98 -16.07
CA PHE A 51 8.77 -12.01 -16.59
C PHE A 51 7.35 -12.53 -16.40
N VAL A 52 6.60 -11.89 -15.50
CA VAL A 52 5.22 -12.27 -15.20
C VAL A 52 4.29 -11.65 -16.22
N THR A 53 3.60 -12.50 -16.98
CA THR A 53 2.61 -12.04 -17.97
C THR A 53 1.26 -11.90 -17.30
N HIS A 54 0.62 -10.75 -17.52
CA HIS A 54 -0.74 -10.50 -17.06
C HIS A 54 -1.75 -11.44 -17.74
N ARG A 55 -2.74 -11.88 -16.95
CA ARG A 55 -3.88 -12.65 -17.44
C ARG A 55 -5.10 -12.29 -16.59
N TYR A 56 -6.22 -11.95 -17.24
CA TYR A 56 -7.49 -11.82 -16.53
C TYR A 56 -7.99 -13.17 -15.99
N CYS A 57 -8.70 -13.11 -14.87
CA CYS A 57 -9.46 -14.22 -14.30
C CYS A 57 -10.67 -14.55 -15.17
N ALA A 58 -11.06 -15.83 -15.18
CA ALA A 58 -12.45 -16.21 -15.41
C ALA A 58 -13.32 -15.89 -14.17
N ASP A 59 -14.65 -15.87 -14.33
CA ASP A 59 -15.57 -15.49 -13.25
C ASP A 59 -15.42 -16.35 -11.98
N ASP A 60 -15.15 -17.65 -12.14
CA ASP A 60 -14.92 -18.60 -11.06
C ASP A 60 -13.53 -18.47 -10.41
N GLU A 61 -12.57 -17.81 -11.08
CA GLU A 61 -11.23 -17.53 -10.59
C GLU A 61 -11.16 -16.26 -9.71
N LEU A 62 -12.09 -15.31 -9.89
CA LEU A 62 -12.08 -13.99 -9.22
C LEU A 62 -12.05 -14.12 -7.69
N ALA A 63 -12.88 -15.00 -7.12
CA ALA A 63 -12.95 -15.18 -5.68
C ALA A 63 -11.60 -15.63 -5.08
N GLN A 64 -10.85 -16.45 -5.82
CA GLN A 64 -9.52 -16.89 -5.41
C GLN A 64 -8.50 -15.75 -5.48
N PHE A 65 -8.53 -14.95 -6.55
CA PHE A 65 -7.65 -13.79 -6.68
C PHE A 65 -7.79 -12.83 -5.49
N TYR A 66 -9.02 -12.42 -5.17
CA TYR A 66 -9.26 -11.50 -4.05
C TYR A 66 -8.96 -12.12 -2.69
N ARG A 67 -9.15 -13.43 -2.51
CA ARG A 67 -8.64 -14.13 -1.32
C ARG A 67 -7.12 -14.09 -1.24
N GLY A 68 -6.44 -14.17 -2.39
CA GLY A 68 -5.00 -13.95 -2.51
C GLY A 68 -4.55 -12.54 -2.10
N ILE A 69 -5.32 -11.50 -2.43
CA ILE A 69 -5.06 -10.14 -1.90
C ILE A 69 -5.10 -10.14 -0.37
N GLY A 70 -6.06 -10.84 0.23
CA GLY A 70 -6.12 -11.05 1.68
C GLY A 70 -4.87 -11.70 2.25
N HIS A 71 -4.35 -12.74 1.58
CA HIS A 71 -3.06 -13.35 1.94
C HIS A 71 -1.90 -12.36 1.86
N TRP A 72 -1.85 -11.53 0.83
CA TRP A 72 -0.82 -10.48 0.72
C TRP A 72 -0.89 -9.48 1.87
N LEU A 73 -2.08 -9.07 2.32
CA LEU A 73 -2.23 -8.20 3.49
C LEU A 73 -1.68 -8.86 4.76
N ALA A 74 -1.96 -10.16 4.97
CA ALA A 74 -1.44 -10.90 6.13
C ALA A 74 0.08 -11.09 6.08
N ILE A 75 0.66 -11.33 4.90
CA ILE A 75 2.11 -11.38 4.71
C ILE A 75 2.73 -10.00 4.97
N SER A 76 2.20 -8.95 4.36
CA SER A 76 2.71 -7.58 4.52
C SER A 76 2.61 -7.09 5.96
N ARG A 77 1.60 -7.52 6.72
CA ARG A 77 1.52 -7.32 8.18
C ARG A 77 2.71 -7.95 8.90
N LEU A 78 3.03 -9.20 8.57
CA LEU A 78 4.12 -9.94 9.20
C LEU A 78 5.49 -9.31 8.91
N VAL A 79 5.81 -9.11 7.62
CA VAL A 79 7.15 -8.66 7.21
C VAL A 79 7.28 -7.15 7.06
N GLY A 80 6.21 -6.37 7.24
CA GLY A 80 6.25 -4.91 7.18
C GLY A 80 6.56 -4.34 5.78
N GLY A 81 5.81 -4.76 4.77
CA GLY A 81 5.95 -4.23 3.41
C GLY A 81 5.47 -2.78 3.28
N SER A 82 6.14 -2.02 2.41
CA SER A 82 5.65 -0.75 1.86
C SER A 82 5.74 -0.80 0.33
N ASP A 83 5.21 0.21 -0.35
CA ASP A 83 5.43 0.39 -1.80
C ASP A 83 4.89 -0.73 -2.73
N LEU A 84 3.90 -1.49 -2.28
CA LEU A 84 3.23 -2.53 -3.08
C LEU A 84 2.06 -1.94 -3.90
N HIS A 85 2.33 -0.86 -4.63
CA HIS A 85 1.36 -0.12 -5.45
C HIS A 85 0.91 -0.92 -6.69
N ALA A 86 -0.01 -0.35 -7.47
CA ALA A 86 -0.58 -0.96 -8.67
C ALA A 86 0.46 -1.49 -9.67
N GLU A 87 1.57 -0.79 -9.87
CA GLU A 87 2.65 -1.23 -10.77
C GLU A 87 3.43 -2.46 -10.27
N ASN A 88 3.41 -2.70 -8.96
CA ASN A 88 4.14 -3.79 -8.30
C ASN A 88 3.27 -5.04 -8.08
N LEU A 89 2.00 -5.01 -8.48
CA LEU A 89 1.11 -6.16 -8.48
C LEU A 89 0.72 -6.53 -9.92
N ILE A 90 0.86 -7.80 -10.28
CA ILE A 90 0.38 -8.34 -11.55
C ILE A 90 -0.68 -9.40 -11.30
N ALA A 91 -1.85 -9.24 -11.92
CA ALA A 91 -2.87 -10.27 -11.98
C ALA A 91 -2.48 -11.34 -12.99
N CYS A 92 -2.22 -12.56 -12.50
CA CYS A 92 -1.90 -13.73 -13.31
C CYS A 92 -3.01 -14.77 -13.14
N GLY A 93 -4.19 -14.45 -13.67
CA GLY A 93 -5.43 -15.16 -13.37
C GLY A 93 -5.72 -15.15 -11.87
N PRO A 94 -6.02 -16.29 -11.23
CA PRO A 94 -6.40 -16.36 -9.82
C PRO A 94 -5.24 -16.10 -8.85
N VAL A 95 -4.02 -15.85 -9.35
CA VAL A 95 -2.82 -15.68 -8.54
C VAL A 95 -2.34 -14.22 -8.61
N PRO A 96 -2.50 -13.43 -7.54
CA PRO A 96 -1.89 -12.11 -7.45
C PRO A 96 -0.38 -12.24 -7.22
N VAL A 97 0.40 -11.63 -8.10
CA VAL A 97 1.86 -11.71 -8.11
C VAL A 97 2.49 -10.37 -7.75
N VAL A 98 3.18 -10.30 -6.60
CA VAL A 98 3.97 -9.12 -6.24
C VAL A 98 5.33 -9.22 -6.93
N VAL A 99 5.64 -8.28 -7.83
CA VAL A 99 6.84 -8.33 -8.68
C VAL A 99 8.01 -7.54 -8.12
N ASP A 100 7.78 -6.66 -7.15
CA ASP A 100 8.82 -6.00 -6.39
C ASP A 100 8.64 -6.19 -4.87
N CYS A 101 9.69 -6.67 -4.21
CA CYS A 101 9.75 -6.97 -2.80
C CYS A 101 10.92 -6.24 -2.12
N GLU A 102 11.51 -5.24 -2.77
CA GLU A 102 12.70 -4.56 -2.25
C GLU A 102 12.42 -3.79 -0.95
N THR A 103 11.19 -3.36 -0.72
CA THR A 103 10.74 -2.55 0.42
C THR A 103 10.09 -3.38 1.55
N LEU A 104 10.32 -4.69 1.59
CA LEU A 104 9.93 -5.48 2.76
C LEU A 104 10.76 -5.08 3.98
N PHE A 105 10.21 -5.27 5.19
CA PHE A 105 10.82 -4.86 6.44
C PHE A 105 11.08 -3.35 6.53
N THR A 106 10.24 -2.54 5.87
CA THR A 106 10.31 -1.08 5.98
C THR A 106 10.09 -0.68 7.46
N PRO A 107 11.05 0.04 8.09
CA PRO A 107 10.91 0.55 9.45
C PRO A 107 9.71 1.49 9.59
N LEU A 108 9.14 1.55 10.79
CA LEU A 108 8.14 2.56 11.09
C LEU A 108 8.84 3.83 11.56
N GLU A 109 8.52 4.95 10.93
CA GLU A 109 8.98 6.24 11.41
C GLU A 109 8.29 6.57 12.75
N PRO A 110 9.05 7.10 13.74
CA PRO A 110 8.45 7.61 14.97
C PRO A 110 7.42 8.69 14.64
N ILE A 111 6.27 8.63 15.31
CA ILE A 111 5.25 9.67 15.17
C ILE A 111 5.54 10.78 16.16
N GLU A 112 5.77 11.98 15.63
CA GLU A 112 5.87 13.18 16.43
C GLU A 112 4.54 13.49 17.15
N PRO A 113 4.57 13.82 18.45
CA PRO A 113 3.38 14.16 19.22
C PRO A 113 2.56 15.27 18.55
N SER A 114 1.26 15.06 18.42
CA SER A 114 0.35 16.09 17.91
C SER A 114 -0.25 16.93 19.03
N LEU A 115 -0.86 18.05 18.64
CA LEU A 115 -1.70 18.85 19.53
C LEU A 115 -3.06 18.19 19.82
N GLY A 116 -3.36 17.03 19.23
CA GLY A 116 -4.64 16.33 19.36
C GLY A 116 -4.75 15.37 20.57
N GLY A 117 -3.69 15.26 21.37
CA GLY A 117 -3.63 14.39 22.55
C GLY A 117 -3.24 12.94 22.25
N ILE A 118 -3.02 12.16 23.32
CA ILE A 118 -2.42 10.81 23.25
C ILE A 118 -3.28 9.84 22.43
N ALA A 119 -4.61 9.94 22.48
CA ALA A 119 -5.49 9.07 21.70
C ALA A 119 -5.31 9.28 20.19
N VAL A 120 -5.17 10.54 19.75
CA VAL A 120 -4.95 10.88 18.34
C VAL A 120 -3.59 10.36 17.88
N ASP A 121 -2.54 10.54 18.68
CA ASP A 121 -1.21 10.03 18.34
C ASP A 121 -1.18 8.49 18.29
N ARG A 122 -1.86 7.81 19.23
CA ARG A 122 -2.05 6.35 19.17
C ARG A 122 -2.81 5.92 17.91
N ALA A 123 -3.85 6.65 17.53
CA ALA A 123 -4.60 6.35 16.30
C ALA A 123 -3.76 6.57 15.04
N ARG A 124 -2.95 7.64 14.98
CA ARG A 124 -1.98 7.87 13.91
C ARG A 124 -0.96 6.73 13.84
N ALA A 125 -0.48 6.25 14.99
CA ALA A 125 0.46 5.13 15.08
C ALA A 125 -0.17 3.81 14.61
N LEU A 126 -1.43 3.57 14.95
CA LEU A 126 -2.17 2.41 14.45
C LEU A 126 -2.36 2.46 12.93
N VAL A 127 -2.77 3.60 12.37
CA VAL A 127 -2.92 3.76 10.91
C VAL A 127 -1.57 3.58 10.20
N SER A 128 -0.52 4.28 10.66
CA SER A 128 0.83 4.18 10.10
C SER A 128 1.41 2.76 10.22
N GLY A 129 1.15 2.08 11.34
CA GLY A 129 1.61 0.70 11.58
C GLY A 129 0.81 -0.38 10.86
N SER A 130 -0.39 -0.06 10.38
CA SER A 130 -1.32 -1.01 9.75
C SER A 130 -0.92 -1.36 8.32
N VAL A 131 -1.68 -2.29 7.73
CA VAL A 131 -1.55 -2.66 6.32
C VAL A 131 -1.93 -1.55 5.33
N LEU A 132 -2.45 -0.40 5.78
CA LEU A 132 -2.70 0.76 4.90
C LEU A 132 -1.42 1.30 4.28
N ARG A 133 -0.30 1.26 5.01
CA ARG A 133 1.00 1.75 4.50
C ARG A 133 1.59 0.90 3.38
N THR A 134 1.00 -0.28 3.14
CA THR A 134 1.60 -1.27 2.23
C THR A 134 1.52 -0.86 0.77
N GLY A 135 0.59 0.03 0.40
CA GLY A 135 0.26 0.34 -0.99
C GLY A 135 -0.75 -0.63 -1.62
N LEU A 136 -1.14 -1.71 -0.93
CA LEU A 136 -2.13 -2.66 -1.45
C LEU A 136 -3.57 -2.16 -1.40
N LEU A 137 -3.90 -1.39 -0.36
CA LEU A 137 -5.27 -0.96 -0.06
C LEU A 137 -5.59 0.42 -0.62
N PRO A 138 -6.85 0.70 -0.96
CA PRO A 138 -7.29 2.00 -1.46
C PRO A 138 -6.87 3.15 -0.54
N GLY A 139 -6.34 4.20 -1.15
CA GLY A 139 -5.78 5.35 -0.47
C GLY A 139 -5.43 6.43 -1.49
N ARG A 140 -6.24 7.49 -1.52
CA ARG A 140 -6.02 8.60 -2.46
C ARG A 140 -4.88 9.50 -2.01
N GLY A 141 -4.01 9.84 -2.96
CA GLY A 141 -2.91 10.76 -2.77
C GLY A 141 -3.38 12.16 -2.38
N THR A 142 -2.61 12.81 -1.51
CA THR A 142 -2.85 14.18 -1.04
C THR A 142 -1.85 15.18 -1.60
N ALA A 143 -0.74 14.71 -2.18
CA ALA A 143 0.27 15.55 -2.81
C ALA A 143 -0.28 16.26 -4.06
N LEU A 144 0.16 17.49 -4.32
CA LEU A 144 -0.35 18.34 -5.41
C LEU A 144 -0.41 17.63 -6.77
N GLY A 145 0.64 16.92 -7.16
CA GLY A 145 0.70 16.19 -8.44
C GLY A 145 -0.08 14.87 -8.47
N TRP A 146 -0.57 14.39 -7.34
CA TRP A 146 -1.28 13.10 -7.22
C TRP A 146 -2.59 13.23 -6.46
N ARG A 147 -3.11 14.46 -6.35
CA ARG A 147 -4.25 14.77 -5.50
C ARG A 147 -5.49 14.03 -6.01
N GLY A 148 -6.04 13.15 -5.18
CA GLY A 148 -7.20 12.34 -5.52
C GLY A 148 -6.91 11.09 -6.35
N VAL A 149 -5.65 10.88 -6.79
CA VAL A 149 -5.24 9.66 -7.49
C VAL A 149 -5.08 8.53 -6.50
N ASP A 150 -5.64 7.36 -6.80
CA ASP A 150 -5.39 6.14 -6.04
C ASP A 150 -4.40 5.26 -6.79
N THR A 151 -3.16 5.18 -6.29
CA THR A 151 -2.10 4.34 -6.87
C THR A 151 -2.05 2.95 -6.25
N SER A 152 -2.98 2.61 -5.36
CA SER A 152 -2.93 1.35 -4.63
C SER A 152 -3.23 0.14 -5.52
N ALA A 153 -2.77 -1.04 -5.09
CA ALA A 153 -2.89 -2.25 -5.89
C ALA A 153 -4.32 -2.69 -6.17
N VAL A 154 -5.29 -2.40 -5.31
CA VAL A 154 -6.70 -2.75 -5.54
C VAL A 154 -7.63 -1.56 -5.69
N GLY A 155 -7.21 -0.36 -5.30
CA GLY A 155 -8.00 0.88 -5.38
C GLY A 155 -7.75 1.73 -6.63
N SER A 156 -6.72 1.42 -7.42
CA SER A 156 -6.43 2.05 -8.72
C SER A 156 -7.43 1.63 -9.82
N LEU A 157 -8.73 1.79 -9.55
CA LEU A 157 -9.80 1.34 -10.41
C LEU A 157 -9.80 2.14 -11.74
N PRO A 158 -9.93 1.47 -12.90
CA PRO A 158 -10.13 2.12 -14.19
C PRO A 158 -11.33 3.08 -14.13
N ASP A 159 -11.27 4.18 -14.86
CA ASP A 159 -12.31 5.22 -14.96
C ASP A 159 -12.65 6.00 -13.67
N GLN A 160 -11.98 5.69 -12.55
CA GLN A 160 -12.17 6.38 -11.26
C GLN A 160 -11.01 7.30 -10.87
N GLN A 161 -10.00 7.37 -11.73
CA GLN A 161 -8.83 8.24 -11.54
C GLN A 161 -9.12 9.64 -12.07
N PRO A 162 -8.77 10.71 -11.34
CA PRO A 162 -8.86 12.06 -11.87
C PRO A 162 -7.89 12.24 -13.05
N GLN A 163 -8.20 13.19 -13.93
CA GLN A 163 -7.18 13.69 -14.86
C GLN A 163 -6.16 14.49 -14.07
N THR A 164 -4.88 14.20 -14.30
CA THR A 164 -3.77 14.85 -13.61
C THR A 164 -2.94 15.62 -14.62
N GLU A 165 -2.43 16.79 -14.21
CA GLU A 165 -1.45 17.52 -14.99
C GLU A 165 -0.09 16.82 -14.89
N LEU A 166 0.30 16.13 -15.96
CA LEU A 166 1.59 15.46 -16.04
C LEU A 166 2.55 16.25 -16.94
N PRO A 167 3.87 16.22 -16.66
CA PRO A 167 4.87 16.78 -17.55
C PRO A 167 4.92 15.97 -18.84
N VAL A 168 4.61 16.61 -19.97
CA VAL A 168 4.64 16.03 -21.31
C VAL A 168 5.50 16.89 -22.23
N VAL A 169 6.01 16.30 -23.31
CA VAL A 169 6.64 17.07 -24.38
C VAL A 169 5.53 17.62 -25.28
N LEU A 170 5.37 18.94 -25.29
CA LEU A 170 4.47 19.66 -26.19
C LEU A 170 5.21 20.05 -27.47
N GLY A 171 4.51 20.13 -28.60
CA GLY A 171 5.13 20.46 -29.89
C GLY A 171 6.12 19.39 -30.37
N VAL A 172 5.86 18.11 -30.08
CA VAL A 172 6.72 17.01 -30.52
C VAL A 172 6.91 17.06 -32.04
N GLY A 173 8.16 17.02 -32.48
CA GLY A 173 8.51 17.06 -33.91
C GLY A 173 8.52 18.46 -34.52
N THR A 174 8.36 19.52 -33.73
CA THR A 174 8.50 20.92 -34.17
C THR A 174 9.72 21.58 -33.54
N ASP A 175 10.07 22.76 -34.03
CA ASP A 175 11.06 23.67 -33.45
C ASP A 175 10.60 24.35 -32.15
N THR A 176 9.34 24.15 -31.75
CA THR A 176 8.75 24.66 -30.51
C THR A 176 8.61 23.58 -29.44
N ALA A 177 9.31 22.46 -29.56
CA ALA A 177 9.23 21.35 -28.61
C ALA A 177 9.71 21.79 -27.22
N HIS A 178 8.87 21.61 -26.20
CA HIS A 178 9.21 21.96 -24.81
C HIS A 178 8.46 21.07 -23.81
N VAL A 179 9.00 20.93 -22.60
CA VAL A 179 8.30 20.26 -21.50
C VAL A 179 7.25 21.22 -20.95
N GLY A 180 5.99 20.81 -20.98
CA GLY A 180 4.87 21.54 -20.39
C GLY A 180 4.00 20.61 -19.57
N LEU A 181 3.08 21.17 -18.78
CA LEU A 181 2.05 20.40 -18.09
C LEU A 181 0.83 20.27 -19.01
N ALA A 182 0.29 19.06 -19.12
CA ALA A 182 -0.97 18.82 -19.81
C ALA A 182 -1.82 17.80 -19.04
N PRO A 183 -3.17 17.90 -19.11
CA PRO A 183 -4.04 16.85 -18.60
C PRO A 183 -3.73 15.53 -19.31
N ALA A 184 -3.44 14.50 -18.52
CA ALA A 184 -3.18 13.16 -19.02
C ALA A 184 -3.93 12.14 -18.16
N GLU A 185 -4.37 11.06 -18.81
CA GLU A 185 -4.90 9.89 -18.11
C GLU A 185 -3.76 9.10 -17.49
N ILE A 186 -4.00 8.57 -16.29
CA ILE A 186 -3.04 7.70 -15.62
C ILE A 186 -3.12 6.32 -16.29
N PRO A 187 -2.00 5.81 -16.82
CA PRO A 187 -1.98 4.49 -17.44
C PRO A 187 -2.45 3.41 -16.46
N SER A 188 -3.31 2.52 -16.94
CA SER A 188 -3.70 1.33 -16.17
C SER A 188 -2.50 0.40 -15.97
N ALA A 189 -2.34 -0.11 -14.76
CA ALA A 189 -1.35 -1.14 -14.45
C ALA A 189 -1.93 -2.55 -14.65
N ALA A 190 -1.06 -3.56 -14.57
CA ALA A 190 -1.44 -4.96 -14.75
C ALA A 190 -2.01 -5.62 -13.48
N ASN A 191 -2.49 -4.84 -12.51
CA ASN A 191 -2.89 -5.29 -11.18
C ASN A 191 -4.29 -5.88 -11.09
N HIS A 192 -5.20 -5.50 -11.99
CA HIS A 192 -6.61 -5.91 -11.89
C HIS A 192 -6.88 -7.27 -12.54
N PRO A 193 -7.70 -8.12 -11.90
CA PRO A 193 -8.02 -9.46 -12.38
C PRO A 193 -9.10 -9.48 -13.46
N SER A 194 -9.78 -8.35 -13.71
CA SER A 194 -10.78 -8.20 -14.77
C SER A 194 -10.65 -6.82 -15.41
N PRO A 195 -11.18 -6.64 -16.65
CA PRO A 195 -11.28 -5.31 -17.27
C PRO A 195 -12.13 -4.34 -16.46
N GLU A 196 -13.18 -4.87 -15.81
CA GLU A 196 -14.09 -4.14 -14.92
C GLU A 196 -13.93 -4.69 -13.49
N PRO A 197 -12.98 -4.18 -12.69
CA PRO A 197 -12.73 -4.68 -11.34
C PRO A 197 -13.90 -4.37 -10.39
N ALA A 198 -14.45 -5.42 -9.79
CA ALA A 198 -15.60 -5.34 -8.88
C ALA A 198 -15.20 -5.66 -7.43
N LEU A 199 -14.19 -4.98 -6.90
CA LEU A 199 -13.74 -5.14 -5.51
C LEU A 199 -14.89 -4.97 -4.49
N SER A 200 -15.95 -4.23 -4.82
CA SER A 200 -17.20 -4.06 -4.05
C SER A 200 -17.94 -5.38 -3.81
N LYS A 201 -17.88 -6.30 -4.77
CA LYS A 201 -18.45 -7.64 -4.66
C LYS A 201 -17.52 -8.62 -3.95
N HIS A 202 -16.22 -8.32 -3.93
CA HIS A 202 -15.17 -9.25 -3.52
C HIS A 202 -14.41 -8.88 -2.23
N TRP A 203 -14.69 -7.73 -1.60
CA TRP A 203 -14.08 -7.36 -0.31
C TRP A 203 -14.27 -8.41 0.80
N PRO A 204 -15.38 -9.19 0.87
CA PRO A 204 -15.49 -10.25 1.87
C PRO A 204 -14.45 -11.36 1.67
N GLN A 205 -14.07 -11.65 0.42
CA GLN A 205 -13.04 -12.63 0.07
C GLN A 205 -11.65 -12.13 0.48
N VAL A 206 -11.38 -10.82 0.33
CA VAL A 206 -10.15 -10.20 0.83
C VAL A 206 -10.03 -10.37 2.35
N LEU A 207 -11.09 -10.04 3.11
CA LEU A 207 -11.07 -10.25 4.56
C LEU A 207 -10.95 -11.73 4.95
N ALA A 208 -11.65 -12.62 4.25
CA ALA A 208 -11.57 -14.05 4.53
C ALA A 208 -10.15 -14.61 4.32
N GLY A 209 -9.45 -14.17 3.27
CA GLY A 209 -8.04 -14.52 3.02
C GLY A 209 -7.11 -13.95 4.09
N PHE A 210 -7.31 -12.70 4.49
CA PHE A 210 -6.56 -12.08 5.58
C PHE A 210 -6.73 -12.86 6.90
N ASP A 211 -7.97 -13.17 7.27
CA ASP A 211 -8.32 -13.90 8.50
C ASP A 211 -7.73 -15.33 8.49
N GLU A 212 -7.77 -16.01 7.34
CA GLU A 212 -7.22 -17.35 7.17
C GLU A 212 -5.71 -17.41 7.41
N LEU A 213 -4.94 -16.61 6.67
CA LEU A 213 -3.49 -16.65 6.76
C LEU A 213 -2.99 -16.07 8.08
N THR A 214 -3.63 -15.02 8.60
CA THR A 214 -3.30 -14.48 9.92
C THR A 214 -3.44 -15.54 11.01
N ARG A 215 -4.52 -16.33 10.97
CA ARG A 215 -4.72 -17.44 11.92
C ARG A 215 -3.63 -18.51 11.81
N GLN A 216 -3.22 -18.85 10.59
CA GLN A 216 -2.14 -19.80 10.34
C GLN A 216 -0.80 -19.27 10.87
N LEU A 217 -0.47 -18.00 10.61
CA LEU A 217 0.75 -17.35 11.09
C LEU A 217 0.80 -17.29 12.62
N LEU A 218 -0.31 -16.92 13.28
CA LEU A 218 -0.42 -16.91 14.74
C LEU A 218 -0.33 -18.32 15.35
N ALA A 219 -0.78 -19.36 14.65
CA ALA A 219 -0.57 -20.74 15.09
C ALA A 219 0.91 -21.13 15.01
N LEU A 220 1.58 -20.81 13.90
CA LEU A 220 3.03 -21.05 13.74
C LEU A 220 3.87 -20.28 14.77
N ASP A 221 3.49 -19.05 15.13
CA ASP A 221 4.20 -18.28 16.15
C ASP A 221 4.07 -18.92 17.54
N ARG A 222 2.85 -19.34 17.92
CA ARG A 222 2.62 -20.05 19.19
C ARG A 222 3.36 -21.38 19.28
N GLU A 223 3.57 -22.05 18.14
CA GLU A 223 4.36 -23.28 18.04
C GLU A 223 5.89 -23.01 18.00
N GLY A 224 6.32 -21.75 18.00
CA GLY A 224 7.74 -21.38 17.87
C GLY A 224 8.33 -21.65 16.48
N ARG A 225 7.48 -21.88 15.48
CA ARG A 225 7.88 -22.25 14.10
C ARG A 225 7.94 -21.05 13.17
N LEU A 226 7.32 -19.92 13.51
CA LEU A 226 7.32 -18.74 12.64
C LEU A 226 8.70 -18.08 12.52
N GLY A 227 9.43 -17.92 13.63
CA GLY A 227 10.78 -17.34 13.64
C GLY A 227 11.75 -18.07 12.68
N PRO A 228 11.89 -19.41 12.78
CA PRO A 228 12.71 -20.19 11.84
C PRO A 228 12.37 -20.00 10.36
N LEU A 229 11.11 -19.71 10.02
CA LEU A 229 10.71 -19.43 8.64
C LEU A 229 11.18 -18.06 8.14
N LEU A 230 11.52 -17.14 9.05
CA LEU A 230 12.00 -15.81 8.72
C LEU A 230 13.53 -15.68 8.77
N GLU A 231 14.25 -16.69 9.28
CA GLU A 231 15.72 -16.71 9.32
C GLU A 231 16.40 -16.37 7.98
N PRO A 232 15.92 -16.84 6.80
CA PRO A 232 16.54 -16.48 5.52
C PRO A 232 16.58 -14.98 5.22
N PHE A 233 15.71 -14.17 5.84
CA PHE A 233 15.68 -12.72 5.64
C PHE A 233 16.85 -11.99 6.32
N HIS A 234 17.49 -12.56 7.34
CA HIS A 234 18.66 -11.95 8.00
C HIS A 234 19.88 -11.77 7.07
N ALA A 235 19.96 -12.56 6.01
CA ALA A 235 21.02 -12.46 4.99
C ALA A 235 20.60 -11.64 3.76
N CYS A 236 19.44 -10.99 3.80
CA CYS A 236 18.93 -10.18 2.71
C CYS A 236 19.29 -8.70 2.88
N GLU A 237 19.13 -7.97 1.79
CA GLU A 237 19.22 -6.52 1.74
C GLU A 237 17.89 -5.98 1.20
N VAL A 238 17.34 -4.97 1.86
CA VAL A 238 16.08 -4.32 1.50
C VAL A 238 16.29 -2.81 1.36
N ARG A 239 15.52 -2.19 0.47
CA ARG A 239 15.50 -0.75 0.22
C ARG A 239 14.77 -0.03 1.36
N ILE A 240 15.37 1.05 1.83
CA ILE A 240 14.75 1.99 2.77
C ILE A 240 14.33 3.24 2.01
N VAL A 241 13.01 3.46 1.94
CA VAL A 241 12.43 4.65 1.31
C VAL A 241 12.36 5.75 2.37
N LYS A 242 13.44 6.54 2.51
CA LYS A 242 13.47 7.70 3.43
C LYS A 242 12.54 8.83 2.99
N ARG A 243 12.29 8.90 1.70
CA ARG A 243 11.49 9.94 1.07
C ARG A 243 10.89 9.38 -0.21
N ALA A 244 9.68 9.81 -0.52
CA ALA A 244 9.00 9.42 -1.75
C ALA A 244 9.84 9.78 -2.99
N THR A 245 9.93 8.86 -3.94
CA THR A 245 10.75 9.00 -5.16
C THR A 245 10.38 10.27 -5.94
N GLU A 246 9.11 10.67 -5.91
CA GLU A 246 8.59 11.86 -6.58
C GLU A 246 9.21 13.14 -6.03
N GLN A 247 9.45 13.22 -4.72
CA GLN A 247 10.06 14.41 -4.11
C GLN A 247 11.52 14.56 -4.57
N TYR A 248 12.26 13.46 -4.67
CA TYR A 248 13.60 13.47 -5.25
C TYR A 248 13.57 13.85 -6.73
N ALA A 249 12.64 13.31 -7.51
CA ALA A 249 12.48 13.64 -8.92
C ALA A 249 12.13 15.14 -9.13
N GLU A 250 11.30 15.73 -8.27
CA GLU A 250 11.00 17.17 -8.29
C GLU A 250 12.23 18.03 -8.06
N VAL A 251 13.00 17.77 -7.00
CA VAL A 251 14.23 18.53 -6.73
C VAL A 251 15.28 18.29 -7.81
N GLY A 252 15.43 17.05 -8.29
CA GLY A 252 16.30 16.70 -9.41
C GLY A 252 15.96 17.51 -10.67
N ARG A 253 14.69 17.60 -11.06
CA ARG A 253 14.25 18.45 -12.18
C ARG A 253 14.64 19.92 -11.99
N MET A 254 14.54 20.45 -10.77
CA MET A 254 14.94 21.82 -10.47
C MET A 254 16.45 22.02 -10.56
N LEU A 255 17.25 21.04 -10.12
CA LEU A 255 18.72 21.07 -10.23
C LEU A 255 19.20 21.04 -11.68
N TRP A 256 18.46 20.35 -12.55
CA TRP A 256 18.76 20.22 -13.98
C TRP A 256 18.10 21.28 -14.87
N HIS A 257 17.39 22.25 -14.28
CA HIS A 257 16.82 23.36 -15.02
C HIS A 257 17.93 24.26 -15.61
N PRO A 258 17.80 24.83 -16.83
CA PRO A 258 18.87 25.63 -17.45
C PRO A 258 19.41 26.77 -16.58
N VAL A 259 18.54 27.42 -15.79
CA VAL A 259 18.95 28.46 -14.84
C VAL A 259 19.83 27.89 -13.71
N SER A 260 19.49 26.71 -13.20
CA SER A 260 20.27 26.02 -12.17
C SER A 260 21.59 25.48 -12.72
N LEU A 261 21.62 25.04 -13.98
CA LEU A 261 22.86 24.61 -14.64
C LEU A 261 23.84 25.77 -14.87
N HIS A 262 23.34 27.01 -15.05
CA HIS A 262 24.19 28.20 -15.17
C HIS A 262 24.86 28.57 -13.83
N ASP A 263 24.21 28.30 -12.70
CA ASP A 263 24.74 28.56 -11.34
C ASP A 263 24.42 27.38 -10.41
N GLN A 264 25.10 26.26 -10.69
CA GLN A 264 24.92 25.01 -9.94
C GLN A 264 25.20 25.17 -8.43
N PRO A 265 26.26 25.90 -7.98
CA PRO A 265 26.49 26.10 -6.56
C PRO A 265 25.31 26.77 -5.83
N ALA A 266 24.72 27.83 -6.42
CA ALA A 266 23.54 28.47 -5.83
C ALA A 266 22.31 27.55 -5.84
N ALA A 267 22.14 26.71 -6.87
CA ALA A 267 21.07 25.72 -6.91
C ALA A 267 21.24 24.64 -5.82
N ALA A 268 22.46 24.13 -5.63
CA ALA A 268 22.79 23.16 -4.58
C ALA A 268 22.56 23.74 -3.18
N GLU A 269 22.91 25.01 -2.94
CA GLU A 269 22.63 25.69 -1.66
C GLU A 269 21.13 25.78 -1.36
N ARG A 270 20.28 25.97 -2.39
CA ARG A 270 18.82 25.94 -2.21
C ARG A 270 18.33 24.53 -1.90
N ALA A 271 18.82 23.51 -2.60
CA ALA A 271 18.46 22.11 -2.37
C ALA A 271 18.88 21.63 -0.96
N ALA A 272 20.01 22.14 -0.44
CA ALA A 272 20.53 21.83 0.90
C ALA A 272 19.60 22.25 2.05
N LYS A 273 18.54 23.03 1.77
CA LYS A 273 17.49 23.35 2.76
C LYS A 273 16.58 22.17 3.08
N VAL A 274 16.49 21.19 2.18
CA VAL A 274 15.56 20.04 2.32
C VAL A 274 16.25 18.69 2.08
N LEU A 275 17.43 18.67 1.45
CA LEU A 275 18.24 17.48 1.18
C LEU A 275 19.62 17.56 1.83
N THR A 276 20.19 16.40 2.11
CA THR A 276 21.58 16.22 2.55
C THR A 276 22.56 16.38 1.37
N PRO A 277 23.84 16.67 1.63
CA PRO A 277 24.85 16.80 0.58
C PRO A 277 24.96 15.57 -0.33
N THR A 278 24.90 14.36 0.23
CA THR A 278 25.00 13.12 -0.56
C THR A 278 23.78 12.90 -1.45
N GLU A 279 22.56 13.23 -0.98
CA GLU A 279 21.36 13.20 -1.82
C GLU A 279 21.46 14.18 -3.00
N ILE A 280 22.07 15.35 -2.77
CA ILE A 280 22.27 16.35 -3.83
C ILE A 280 23.29 15.84 -4.85
N GLU A 281 24.37 15.19 -4.40
CA GLU A 281 25.37 14.57 -5.28
C GLU A 281 24.74 13.51 -6.20
N ASP A 282 23.91 12.61 -5.65
CA ASP A 282 23.17 11.61 -6.44
C ASP A 282 22.27 12.29 -7.49
N LEU A 283 21.48 13.28 -7.08
CA LEU A 283 20.59 14.00 -8.00
C LEU A 283 21.34 14.77 -9.09
N LEU A 284 22.52 15.33 -8.78
CA LEU A 284 23.40 15.97 -9.76
C LEU A 284 24.02 14.97 -10.74
N ALA A 285 24.22 13.72 -10.32
CA ALA A 285 24.60 12.62 -11.22
C ALA A 285 23.41 12.09 -12.05
N GLY A 286 22.19 12.51 -11.74
CA GLY A 286 20.95 12.06 -12.38
C GLY A 286 20.34 10.82 -11.73
N ASP A 287 20.85 10.41 -10.58
CA ASP A 287 20.39 9.26 -9.81
C ASP A 287 19.42 9.70 -8.71
N ILE A 288 18.44 8.85 -8.41
CA ILE A 288 17.61 9.00 -7.22
C ILE A 288 18.35 8.37 -6.04
N PRO A 289 18.50 9.07 -4.90
CA PRO A 289 19.14 8.51 -3.72
C PRO A 289 18.56 7.15 -3.32
N PHE A 290 19.45 6.18 -3.12
CA PHE A 290 19.07 4.79 -2.84
C PHE A 290 19.73 4.32 -1.55
N TYR A 291 18.92 3.88 -0.59
CA TYR A 291 19.37 3.40 0.70
C TYR A 291 18.98 1.95 0.90
N THR A 292 19.87 1.19 1.52
CA THR A 292 19.61 -0.20 1.89
C THR A 292 19.84 -0.44 3.37
N ALA A 293 19.21 -1.50 3.88
CA ALA A 293 19.43 -2.01 5.22
C ALA A 293 19.24 -3.53 5.25
N VAL A 294 19.72 -4.15 6.32
CA VAL A 294 19.42 -5.54 6.64
C VAL A 294 18.05 -5.59 7.33
N PRO A 295 17.17 -6.54 6.98
CA PRO A 295 15.88 -6.73 7.66
C PRO A 295 16.00 -6.95 9.18
N GLU A 296 15.29 -6.13 9.95
CA GLU A 296 15.11 -6.31 11.39
C GLU A 296 13.98 -7.32 11.68
N VAL A 297 14.26 -8.61 11.48
CA VAL A 297 13.28 -9.70 11.62
C VAL A 297 12.68 -9.76 13.03
N ALA A 298 13.49 -9.53 14.06
CA ALA A 298 13.03 -9.53 15.45
C ALA A 298 12.00 -8.42 15.71
N GLU A 299 12.24 -7.22 15.19
CA GLU A 299 11.31 -6.10 15.29
C GLU A 299 10.01 -6.40 14.53
N ALA A 300 10.10 -6.99 13.33
CA ALA A 300 8.92 -7.37 12.55
C ALA A 300 8.04 -8.40 13.30
N LEU A 301 8.66 -9.42 13.91
CA LEU A 301 7.95 -10.39 14.75
C LEU A 301 7.33 -9.76 16.00
N ASP A 302 8.07 -8.88 16.68
CA ASP A 302 7.56 -8.18 17.85
C ASP A 302 6.34 -7.31 17.50
N ARG A 303 6.41 -6.57 16.38
CA ARG A 303 5.28 -5.80 15.84
C ARG A 303 4.10 -6.71 15.48
N PHE A 304 4.35 -7.84 14.81
CA PHE A 304 3.31 -8.81 14.46
C PHE A 304 2.57 -9.34 15.70
N ARG A 305 3.30 -9.57 16.80
CA ARG A 305 2.74 -10.04 18.09
C ARG A 305 1.98 -8.96 18.85
N ARG A 306 2.46 -7.72 18.82
CA ARG A 306 1.82 -6.58 19.49
C ARG A 306 0.60 -6.03 18.74
N GLY A 307 0.49 -6.28 17.43
CA GLY A 307 -0.58 -5.75 16.61
C GLY A 307 -1.96 -6.35 16.93
N ASP A 308 -2.98 -5.50 16.97
CA ASP A 308 -4.37 -5.89 17.16
C ASP A 308 -5.01 -6.29 15.83
N VAL A 309 -5.28 -7.59 15.68
CA VAL A 309 -5.83 -8.17 14.44
C VAL A 309 -7.24 -7.65 14.14
N GLU A 310 -8.06 -7.37 15.15
CA GLU A 310 -9.42 -6.89 14.94
C GLU A 310 -9.40 -5.44 14.44
N VAL A 311 -8.53 -4.60 15.01
CA VAL A 311 -8.33 -3.23 14.53
C VAL A 311 -7.85 -3.23 13.09
N GLU A 312 -6.86 -4.06 12.75
CA GLU A 312 -6.36 -4.15 11.38
C GLU A 312 -7.43 -4.65 10.40
N ARG A 313 -8.23 -5.64 10.80
CA ARG A 313 -9.33 -6.16 10.00
C ARG A 313 -10.38 -5.09 9.69
N GLU A 314 -10.73 -4.27 10.67
CA GLU A 314 -11.65 -3.15 10.46
C GLU A 314 -11.04 -2.03 9.61
N VAL A 315 -9.73 -1.76 9.75
CA VAL A 315 -9.00 -0.82 8.88
C VAL A 315 -9.00 -1.30 7.43
N ILE A 316 -8.72 -2.58 7.17
CA ILE A 316 -8.81 -3.19 5.84
C ILE A 316 -10.21 -2.98 5.27
N LYS A 317 -11.23 -3.37 6.04
CA LYS A 317 -12.62 -3.22 5.62
C LYS A 317 -12.96 -1.77 5.28
N ALA A 318 -12.58 -0.83 6.14
CA ALA A 318 -12.84 0.59 5.96
C ALA A 318 -12.22 1.12 4.66
N ALA A 319 -10.99 0.72 4.34
CA ALA A 319 -10.31 1.14 3.11
C ALA A 319 -10.91 0.51 1.85
N LEU A 320 -11.26 -0.78 1.90
CA LEU A 320 -11.92 -1.46 0.77
C LEU A 320 -13.29 -0.84 0.47
N VAL A 321 -14.02 -0.43 1.50
CA VAL A 321 -15.34 0.23 1.34
C VAL A 321 -15.19 1.69 0.91
N SER A 322 -14.17 2.42 1.39
CA SER A 322 -13.98 3.83 1.05
C SER A 322 -13.72 4.07 -0.44
N ALA A 323 -13.12 3.09 -1.14
CA ALA A 323 -12.99 3.14 -2.60
C ALA A 323 -14.33 3.41 -3.30
N TYR A 324 -15.42 2.82 -2.80
CA TYR A 324 -16.74 2.85 -3.43
C TYR A 324 -17.67 3.96 -2.97
N LEU A 325 -17.43 4.52 -1.77
CA LEU A 325 -18.22 5.64 -1.27
C LEU A 325 -18.10 6.88 -2.18
N ASN A 326 -17.06 6.95 -3.02
CA ASN A 326 -16.89 8.01 -4.01
C ASN A 326 -17.86 7.89 -5.21
N ASP A 327 -18.41 6.69 -5.50
CA ASP A 327 -19.34 6.46 -6.61
C ASP A 327 -20.82 6.47 -6.20
N GLY A 328 -21.10 6.78 -4.93
CA GLY A 328 -22.46 6.63 -4.38
C GLY A 328 -22.90 5.17 -4.24
N TRP A 329 -21.98 4.20 -4.39
CA TRP A 329 -22.25 2.80 -4.12
C TRP A 329 -22.15 2.54 -2.61
N LEU A 330 -23.24 2.07 -2.03
CA LEU A 330 -23.26 1.45 -0.71
C LEU A 330 -23.19 -0.07 -0.91
N PRO A 331 -22.55 -0.83 0.00
CA PRO A 331 -22.60 -2.27 -0.06
C PRO A 331 -24.04 -2.77 -0.25
N ASP A 332 -24.21 -3.94 -0.89
CA ASP A 332 -25.44 -4.73 -0.81
C ASP A 332 -25.65 -5.19 0.65
N GLU A 333 -25.74 -4.24 1.58
CA GLU A 333 -26.41 -4.46 2.83
C GLU A 333 -27.85 -4.70 2.43
N LYS A 334 -28.33 -5.92 2.71
CA LYS A 334 -29.76 -6.22 2.70
C LYS A 334 -30.45 -4.99 3.27
N PRO A 335 -31.38 -4.34 2.53
CA PRO A 335 -32.00 -3.14 3.03
C PRO A 335 -32.47 -3.43 4.45
N MET A 336 -32.03 -2.64 5.43
CA MET A 336 -32.53 -2.72 6.81
C MET A 336 -34.02 -2.31 6.89
N ARG A 337 -34.74 -2.37 5.76
CA ARG A 337 -36.19 -2.38 5.70
C ARG A 337 -36.62 -3.64 6.45
N PRO A 338 -37.22 -3.50 7.64
CA PRO A 338 -37.64 -4.67 8.39
C PRO A 338 -38.66 -5.43 7.54
N THR A 339 -38.41 -6.73 7.32
CA THR A 339 -39.39 -7.64 6.68
C THR A 339 -40.67 -7.77 7.50
N VAL A 340 -40.61 -7.44 8.78
CA VAL A 340 -41.75 -7.35 9.70
C VAL A 340 -41.67 -6.04 10.46
N ILE A 341 -42.57 -5.10 10.13
CA ILE A 341 -42.74 -3.86 10.91
C ILE A 341 -43.51 -4.22 12.18
N ARG A 342 -42.76 -4.38 13.28
CA ARG A 342 -43.33 -4.47 14.62
C ARG A 342 -43.52 -3.07 15.19
N THR A 343 -44.73 -2.72 15.59
CA THR A 343 -45.07 -1.41 16.18
C THR A 343 -45.22 -1.46 17.70
N ASP A 344 -45.10 -2.65 18.31
CA ASP A 344 -45.14 -2.89 19.74
C ASP A 344 -43.79 -2.62 20.41
N ASP A 345 -43.78 -2.13 21.66
CA ASP A 345 -42.55 -1.95 22.46
C ASP A 345 -41.43 -1.16 21.73
N LEU A 346 -41.81 -0.14 20.95
CA LEU A 346 -40.90 0.65 20.11
C LEU A 346 -39.79 1.31 20.95
N ASP A 347 -40.14 1.90 22.08
CA ASP A 347 -39.19 2.61 22.93
C ASP A 347 -38.11 1.69 23.51
N ARG A 348 -38.49 0.51 23.99
CA ARG A 348 -37.51 -0.45 24.53
C ARG A 348 -36.56 -0.96 23.45
N ARG A 349 -37.07 -1.27 22.26
CA ARG A 349 -36.25 -1.71 21.13
C ARG A 349 -35.31 -0.62 20.62
N ARG A 350 -35.79 0.62 20.51
CA ARG A 350 -34.93 1.78 20.19
C ARG A 350 -33.84 1.98 21.22
N ARG A 351 -34.17 1.93 22.52
CA ARG A 351 -33.17 2.03 23.60
C ARG A 351 -32.16 0.89 23.55
N ARG A 352 -32.58 -0.34 23.24
CA ARG A 352 -31.69 -1.49 23.09
C ARG A 352 -30.72 -1.29 21.92
N LEU A 353 -31.22 -0.92 20.75
CA LEU A 353 -30.38 -0.64 19.57
C LEU A 353 -29.39 0.51 19.83
N ALA A 354 -29.86 1.60 20.44
CA ALA A 354 -29.01 2.71 20.83
C ALA A 354 -27.93 2.27 21.83
N ALA A 355 -28.28 1.49 22.85
CA ALA A 355 -27.32 0.95 23.80
C ALA A 355 -26.28 0.04 23.14
N GLU A 356 -26.71 -0.84 22.23
CA GLU A 356 -25.82 -1.72 21.46
C GLU A 356 -24.87 -0.91 20.57
N LEU A 357 -25.35 0.14 19.89
CA LEU A 357 -24.53 1.06 19.10
C LEU A 357 -23.54 1.84 19.97
N THR A 358 -23.99 2.42 21.08
CA THR A 358 -23.12 3.14 22.02
C THR A 358 -22.04 2.23 22.59
N GLN A 359 -22.37 0.99 22.96
CA GLN A 359 -21.38 0.02 23.42
C GLN A 359 -20.37 -0.37 22.34
N ARG A 360 -20.77 -0.39 21.06
CA ARG A 360 -19.84 -0.61 19.94
C ARG A 360 -18.91 0.59 19.76
N LEU A 361 -19.43 1.82 19.79
CA LEU A 361 -18.63 3.04 19.73
C LEU A 361 -17.63 3.12 20.89
N VAL A 362 -18.07 2.83 22.12
CA VAL A 362 -17.22 2.84 23.30
C VAL A 362 -16.10 1.80 23.22
N ARG A 363 -16.38 0.61 22.66
CA ARG A 363 -15.39 -0.47 22.46
C ARG A 363 -14.39 -0.16 21.35
N ALA A 364 -14.83 0.53 20.29
CA ALA A 364 -13.96 0.92 19.18
C ALA A 364 -13.11 2.18 19.47
N ALA A 365 -13.35 2.85 20.61
CA ALA A 365 -12.64 4.07 20.95
C ALA A 365 -11.17 3.78 21.30
N ILE A 366 -10.26 4.49 20.64
CA ILE A 366 -8.85 4.56 20.99
C ILE A 366 -8.72 5.60 22.10
N ARG A 367 -8.10 5.21 23.22
CA ARG A 367 -8.04 6.04 24.43
C ARG A 367 -6.61 6.42 24.78
N GLY A 368 -6.44 7.67 25.19
CA GLY A 368 -5.21 8.20 25.76
C GLY A 368 -5.25 8.19 27.28
N GLU A 369 -4.07 8.17 27.91
CA GLU A 369 -3.93 8.26 29.37
C GLU A 369 -4.23 9.67 29.90
N ASP A 370 -4.21 10.66 29.01
CA ASP A 370 -4.61 12.05 29.24
C ASP A 370 -6.15 12.26 29.23
N GLY A 371 -6.92 11.17 29.10
CA GLY A 371 -8.38 11.21 29.02
C GLY A 371 -8.92 11.51 27.61
N SER A 372 -8.06 11.69 26.61
CA SER A 372 -8.49 11.84 25.22
C SER A 372 -9.07 10.52 24.67
N ALA A 373 -9.97 10.64 23.69
CA ALA A 373 -10.51 9.51 22.95
C ALA A 373 -10.73 9.88 21.49
N THR A 374 -10.47 8.95 20.57
CA THR A 374 -10.74 9.10 19.14
C THR A 374 -11.13 7.76 18.51
N TRP A 375 -11.46 7.78 17.23
CA TRP A 375 -11.77 6.60 16.41
C TRP A 375 -11.01 6.70 15.08
N ILE A 376 -10.79 5.55 14.45
CA ILE A 376 -10.35 5.48 13.04
C ILE A 376 -11.59 5.20 12.20
N ALA A 377 -11.84 6.02 11.18
CA ALA A 377 -12.99 5.88 10.31
C ALA A 377 -12.67 6.38 8.90
N PRO A 378 -13.44 5.97 7.87
CA PRO A 378 -13.50 6.68 6.61
C PRO A 378 -14.01 8.10 6.84
N VAL A 379 -13.27 9.10 6.37
CA VAL A 379 -13.65 10.51 6.42
C VAL A 379 -13.58 11.06 5.00
N LEU A 380 -14.61 11.81 4.60
CA LEU A 380 -14.62 12.54 3.34
C LEU A 380 -13.79 13.82 3.45
N ASP A 381 -12.87 14.03 2.53
CA ASP A 381 -12.19 15.31 2.31
C ASP A 381 -12.21 15.70 0.83
N ASP A 382 -11.46 16.76 0.51
CA ASP A 382 -11.32 17.28 -0.85
C ASP A 382 -10.74 16.28 -1.86
N THR A 383 -10.08 15.20 -1.42
CA THR A 383 -9.53 14.16 -2.31
C THR A 383 -10.42 12.92 -2.39
N GLY A 384 -11.36 12.77 -1.45
CA GLY A 384 -12.36 11.71 -1.41
C GLY A 384 -12.45 11.07 -0.02
N TRP A 385 -12.99 9.85 0.04
CA TRP A 385 -13.01 9.09 1.29
C TRP A 385 -11.65 8.48 1.62
N THR A 386 -11.11 8.82 2.79
CA THR A 386 -9.83 8.29 3.31
C THR A 386 -9.97 7.76 4.73
N VAL A 387 -9.29 6.66 5.05
CA VAL A 387 -9.30 6.10 6.42
C VAL A 387 -8.27 6.83 7.27
N ARG A 388 -8.73 7.55 8.30
CA ARG A 388 -7.86 8.33 9.18
C ARG A 388 -8.43 8.44 10.60
N PRO A 389 -7.61 8.84 11.59
CA PRO A 389 -8.12 9.23 12.89
C PRO A 389 -9.09 10.41 12.77
N LEU A 390 -10.19 10.39 13.52
CA LEU A 390 -11.08 11.54 13.63
C LEU A 390 -10.35 12.67 14.38
N SER A 391 -10.33 13.85 13.77
CA SER A 391 -9.81 15.07 14.40
C SER A 391 -10.76 15.54 15.52
N GLN A 392 -10.21 16.33 16.45
CA GLN A 392 -11.06 17.12 17.34
C GLN A 392 -11.73 18.23 16.52
N ASP A 393 -13.03 18.44 16.75
CA ASP A 393 -13.83 19.50 16.13
C ASP A 393 -13.37 20.91 16.53
#